data_AF-A0A519NM30-F1
#
_entry.id   AF-A0A519NM30-F1
#
_cell.length_a   1.000
_cell.length_b   1.000
_cell.length_c   1.000
_cell.angle_alpha   90.00
_cell.angle_beta   90.00
_cell.angle_gamma   90.00
#
_symmetry.space_group_name_H-M   'P 1'
#
loop_
_entity.id
_entity.type
_entity.pdbx_description
1 polymer ?
#
loop_
_entity_poly.entity_id
_entity_poly.type
_entity_poly.pdbx_seq_one_letter_code
_entity_poly.pdbx_strand_id
1 'polypeptide(L)'
;MGVLTEALAPGVRGRWDWANSLTVRIEGRAPESAAEAAVLGGRNALAVETAAGWELVQFRHADLIGGGVWRLSGLLRAQQGTDAEAAAGAEAGAVVVLLDATPARLSVGAGERNLPLTVRVAPRGTPAGGPLATTLGFTWKGVAERPWAPAHLRAEAAEDGVRIGWVVRDRLSDGWDGEAAPADPLRFRVRVLDDGAVVRSFEAMATSALYAVEDVASDLPGGMGGVEIGVAQWSDVFGWGSEVRVQMS
;
A
#
# COMPACT_ATOMS: atom_id res chain seq x y z
N MET A 1 10.26 3.34 19.26
CA MET A 1 9.95 4.28 18.14
C MET A 1 11.28 4.72 17.56
N GLY A 2 11.33 5.02 16.28
CA GLY A 2 12.54 5.50 15.63
C GLY A 2 12.24 6.64 14.67
N VAL A 3 13.30 7.20 14.11
CA VAL A 3 13.26 8.29 13.13
C VAL A 3 14.28 7.99 12.05
N LEU A 4 13.89 8.15 10.78
CA LEU A 4 14.81 8.06 9.66
C LEU A 4 15.87 9.17 9.76
N THR A 5 17.14 8.81 9.61
CA THR A 5 18.23 9.78 9.56
C THR A 5 18.59 10.17 8.13
N GLU A 6 18.14 9.39 7.16
CA GLU A 6 18.32 9.59 5.72
C GLU A 6 16.99 9.31 5.01
N ALA A 7 16.78 9.91 3.84
CA ALA A 7 15.60 9.64 3.04
C ALA A 7 15.59 8.19 2.53
N LEU A 8 14.41 7.59 2.49
CA LEU A 8 14.14 6.30 1.88
C LEU A 8 13.55 6.53 0.49
N ALA A 9 14.25 6.07 -0.54
CA ALA A 9 13.77 6.16 -1.91
C ALA A 9 12.49 5.32 -2.14
N PRO A 10 11.74 5.62 -3.22
CA PRO A 10 10.63 4.80 -3.67
C PRO A 10 10.97 3.31 -3.74
N GLY A 11 10.09 2.48 -3.20
CA GLY A 11 10.29 1.05 -3.04
C GLY A 11 9.77 0.19 -4.19
N VAL A 12 10.16 -1.09 -4.18
CA VAL A 12 9.66 -2.11 -5.11
C VAL A 12 8.68 -3.06 -4.43
N ARG A 13 7.64 -3.49 -5.13
CA ARG A 13 6.67 -4.47 -4.59
C ARG A 13 6.99 -5.91 -5.02
N GLY A 14 6.56 -6.88 -4.22
CA GLY A 14 6.55 -8.30 -4.58
C GLY A 14 7.92 -8.96 -4.73
N ARG A 15 8.99 -8.28 -4.31
CA ARG A 15 10.36 -8.80 -4.29
C ARG A 15 11.17 -8.14 -3.19
N TRP A 16 12.30 -8.75 -2.86
CA TRP A 16 13.30 -8.13 -2.00
C TRP A 16 13.86 -6.86 -2.63
N ASP A 17 13.84 -5.78 -1.85
CA ASP A 17 14.57 -4.56 -2.13
C ASP A 17 15.96 -4.65 -1.47
N TRP A 18 16.94 -5.01 -2.30
CA TRP A 18 18.35 -5.07 -1.92
C TRP A 18 19.08 -3.75 -2.18
N ALA A 19 18.47 -2.85 -2.95
CA ALA A 19 19.10 -1.59 -3.38
C ALA A 19 18.96 -0.51 -2.30
N ASN A 20 17.83 -0.51 -1.59
CA ASN A 20 17.56 0.46 -0.53
C ASN A 20 17.80 -0.15 0.86
N SER A 21 18.06 0.75 1.82
CA SER A 21 18.13 0.43 3.25
C SER A 21 17.50 1.54 4.07
N LEU A 22 16.93 1.21 5.24
CA LEU A 22 16.47 2.20 6.21
C LEU A 22 17.63 2.54 7.15
N THR A 23 18.10 3.78 7.11
CA THR A 23 19.02 4.31 8.13
C THR A 23 18.17 4.99 9.20
N VAL A 24 18.06 4.36 10.37
CA VAL A 24 17.06 4.72 11.40
C VAL A 24 17.70 4.80 12.78
N ARG A 25 17.45 5.89 13.50
CA ARG A 25 17.76 6.00 14.92
C ARG A 25 16.59 5.41 15.71
N ILE A 26 16.81 4.37 16.50
CA ILE A 26 15.75 3.68 17.24
C ILE A 26 15.95 3.88 18.74
N GLU A 27 14.88 4.25 19.43
CA GLU A 27 14.80 4.30 20.89
C GLU A 27 13.98 3.10 21.40
N GLY A 28 14.48 2.49 22.48
CA GLY A 28 13.88 1.30 23.10
C GLY A 28 14.58 0.01 22.70
N ARG A 29 13.80 -0.98 22.23
CA ARG A 29 14.33 -2.30 21.87
C ARG A 29 15.16 -2.22 20.58
N ALA A 30 16.35 -2.80 20.61
CA ALA A 30 17.20 -2.92 19.43
C ALA A 30 16.54 -3.83 18.36
N PRO A 31 16.57 -3.45 17.08
CA PRO A 31 16.16 -4.34 15.99
C PRO A 31 17.09 -5.56 15.91
N GLU A 32 16.55 -6.68 15.49
CA GLU A 32 17.29 -7.94 15.37
C GLU A 32 17.18 -8.47 13.93
N SER A 33 18.29 -8.99 13.40
CA SER A 33 18.27 -9.69 12.12
C SER A 33 17.44 -10.98 12.20
N ALA A 34 16.78 -11.35 11.10
CA ALA A 34 16.01 -12.57 11.01
C ALA A 34 16.28 -13.32 9.71
N ALA A 35 16.15 -14.65 9.76
CA ALA A 35 16.25 -15.50 8.58
C ALA A 35 15.11 -15.19 7.59
N GLU A 36 15.36 -15.42 6.30
CA GLU A 36 14.43 -15.12 5.22
C GLU A 36 13.04 -15.70 5.45
N ALA A 37 12.94 -17.00 5.75
CA ALA A 37 11.67 -17.67 5.99
C ALA A 37 10.89 -17.04 7.16
N ALA A 38 11.59 -16.56 8.19
CA ALA A 38 10.94 -15.91 9.32
C ALA A 38 10.40 -14.52 8.95
N VAL A 39 11.13 -13.77 8.10
CA VAL A 39 10.65 -12.50 7.55
C VAL A 39 9.47 -12.75 6.61
N LEU A 40 9.52 -13.73 5.72
CA LEU A 40 8.36 -14.09 4.88
C LEU A 40 7.15 -14.54 5.72
N GLY A 41 7.40 -15.10 6.90
CA GLY A 41 6.37 -15.41 7.91
C GLY A 41 5.92 -14.21 8.76
N GLY A 42 6.30 -12.98 8.41
CA GLY A 42 5.82 -11.75 9.06
C GLY A 42 6.73 -11.17 10.15
N ARG A 43 7.91 -11.73 10.42
CA ARG A 43 8.85 -11.11 11.38
C ARG A 43 9.43 -9.80 10.84
N ASN A 44 9.95 -9.00 11.78
CA ASN A 44 10.67 -7.76 11.51
C ASN A 44 9.84 -6.71 10.75
N ALA A 45 8.54 -6.66 11.02
CA ALA A 45 7.66 -5.62 10.49
C ALA A 45 7.89 -4.28 11.20
N LEU A 46 7.82 -3.21 10.43
CA LEU A 46 7.80 -1.83 10.90
C LEU A 46 6.88 -0.99 10.00
N ALA A 47 6.42 0.14 10.51
CA ALA A 47 5.73 1.16 9.75
C ALA A 47 6.63 2.38 9.57
N VAL A 48 6.68 2.93 8.35
CA VAL A 48 7.40 4.17 8.01
C VAL A 48 6.40 5.23 7.59
N GLU A 49 6.49 6.42 8.15
CA GLU A 49 5.66 7.55 7.74
C GLU A 49 6.12 8.11 6.38
N THR A 50 5.18 8.28 5.46
CA THR A 50 5.41 8.82 4.12
C THR A 50 4.41 9.96 3.88
N ALA A 51 4.65 10.76 2.84
CA ALA A 51 3.69 11.80 2.43
C ALA A 51 2.32 11.23 2.01
N ALA A 52 2.26 9.94 1.62
CA ALA A 52 1.03 9.26 1.22
C ALA A 52 0.35 8.48 2.36
N GLY A 53 0.96 8.40 3.55
CA GLY A 53 0.49 7.61 4.69
C GLY A 53 1.58 6.71 5.27
N TRP A 54 1.18 5.61 5.91
CA TRP A 54 2.12 4.68 6.52
C TRP A 54 2.46 3.53 5.59
N GLU A 55 3.73 3.38 5.24
CA GLU A 55 4.22 2.20 4.54
C GLU A 55 4.53 1.08 5.54
N LEU A 56 4.06 -0.14 5.27
CA LEU A 56 4.52 -1.33 5.99
C LEU A 56 5.71 -1.96 5.28
N VAL A 57 6.79 -2.11 6.05
CA VAL A 57 8.07 -2.65 5.59
C VAL A 57 8.51 -3.77 6.51
N GLN A 58 9.18 -4.78 5.95
CA GLN A 58 9.92 -5.77 6.73
C GLN A 58 11.40 -5.76 6.36
N PHE A 59 12.28 -6.24 7.24
CA PHE A 59 13.73 -6.25 6.99
C PHE A 59 14.40 -7.55 7.45
N ARG A 60 15.47 -7.96 6.76
CA ARG A 60 16.28 -9.14 7.14
C ARG A 60 17.43 -8.80 8.06
N HIS A 61 18.16 -7.74 7.74
CA HIS A 61 19.41 -7.40 8.42
C HIS A 61 19.23 -6.14 9.26
N ALA A 62 19.78 -6.16 10.47
CA ALA A 62 19.86 -5.02 11.37
C ALA A 62 21.31 -4.85 11.82
N ASP A 63 21.98 -3.84 11.26
CA ASP A 63 23.38 -3.54 11.56
C ASP A 63 23.48 -2.23 12.34
N LEU A 64 24.05 -2.27 13.55
CA LEU A 64 24.31 -1.07 14.33
C LEU A 64 25.49 -0.31 13.72
N ILE A 65 25.23 0.89 13.20
CA ILE A 65 26.27 1.72 12.56
C ILE A 65 26.83 2.80 13.48
N GLY A 66 26.29 2.94 14.70
CA GLY A 66 26.82 3.80 15.76
C GLY A 66 25.79 4.81 16.30
N GLY A 67 25.96 5.26 17.55
CA GLY A 67 25.11 6.30 18.14
C GLY A 67 23.61 5.95 18.24
N GLY A 68 23.27 4.65 18.34
CA GLY A 68 21.88 4.19 18.31
C GLY A 68 21.23 4.22 16.92
N VAL A 69 22.01 4.47 15.87
CA VAL A 69 21.58 4.43 14.47
C VAL A 69 21.84 3.04 13.90
N TRP A 70 20.82 2.49 13.26
CA TRP A 70 20.82 1.17 12.64
C TRP A 70 20.61 1.30 11.14
N ARG A 71 21.30 0.46 10.37
CA ARG A 71 20.98 0.21 8.97
C ARG A 71 20.17 -1.06 8.87
N LEU A 72 18.94 -0.95 8.37
CA LEU A 72 18.06 -2.09 8.12
C LEU A 72 18.05 -2.36 6.61
N SER A 73 18.36 -3.59 6.21
CA SER A 73 18.48 -3.95 4.78
C SER A 73 17.88 -5.32 4.45
N GLY A 74 17.80 -5.62 3.16
CA GLY A 74 17.01 -6.74 2.65
C GLY A 74 15.55 -6.51 2.97
N LEU A 75 14.97 -5.48 2.35
CA LEU A 75 13.64 -4.99 2.71
C LEU A 75 12.56 -5.72 1.91
N LEU A 76 11.40 -5.97 2.53
CA LEU A 76 10.14 -6.19 1.83
C LEU A 76 9.31 -4.93 1.98
N ARG A 77 9.09 -4.23 0.88
CA ARG A 77 8.37 -2.95 0.83
C ARG A 77 6.89 -3.18 0.47
N ALA A 78 6.07 -2.15 0.59
CA ALA A 78 4.67 -2.17 0.15
C ALA A 78 3.81 -3.30 0.75
N GLN A 79 4.10 -3.74 1.98
CA GLN A 79 3.37 -4.86 2.59
C GLN A 79 1.92 -4.47 2.89
N GLN A 80 1.02 -5.45 2.83
CA GLN A 80 -0.41 -5.25 3.16
C GLN A 80 -1.11 -4.13 2.34
N GLY A 81 -0.68 -3.92 1.09
CA GLY A 81 -1.33 -2.99 0.17
C GLY A 81 -0.90 -1.53 0.31
N THR A 82 0.26 -1.28 0.91
CA THR A 82 0.84 0.07 1.03
C THR A 82 1.68 0.44 -0.20
N ASP A 83 1.21 0.08 -1.40
CA ASP A 83 1.91 0.28 -2.68
C ASP A 83 2.17 1.78 -2.96
N ALA A 84 1.19 2.65 -2.69
CA ALA A 84 1.30 4.09 -2.94
C ALA A 84 2.26 4.76 -1.95
N GLU A 85 2.24 4.31 -0.70
CA GLU A 85 3.13 4.77 0.37
C GLU A 85 4.57 4.37 0.06
N ALA A 86 4.80 3.13 -0.41
CA ALA A 86 6.12 2.71 -0.88
C ALA A 86 6.61 3.52 -2.09
N ALA A 87 5.74 3.84 -3.04
CA ALA A 87 6.09 4.65 -4.21
C ALA A 87 6.40 6.11 -3.86
N ALA A 88 5.78 6.65 -2.80
CA ALA A 88 6.07 7.99 -2.31
C ALA A 88 7.46 8.11 -1.67
N GLY A 89 8.00 7.01 -1.12
CA GLY A 89 9.21 7.06 -0.32
C GLY A 89 9.00 7.80 1.00
N ALA A 90 10.08 8.02 1.75
CA ALA A 90 10.04 8.76 3.01
C ALA A 90 11.22 9.72 3.13
N GLU A 91 10.97 10.90 3.68
CA GLU A 91 12.02 11.88 3.91
C GLU A 91 12.84 11.58 5.18
N ALA A 92 14.04 12.14 5.26
CA ALA A 92 14.77 12.15 6.52
C ALA A 92 13.92 12.86 7.60
N GLY A 93 13.92 12.32 8.82
CA GLY A 93 13.05 12.78 9.90
C GLY A 93 11.69 12.07 9.98
N ALA A 94 11.33 11.24 8.99
CA ALA A 94 10.11 10.44 9.04
C ALA A 94 10.07 9.49 10.25
N VAL A 95 8.89 9.33 10.85
CA VAL A 95 8.69 8.45 11.98
C VAL A 95 8.74 6.98 11.54
N VAL A 96 9.39 6.16 12.35
CA VAL A 96 9.46 4.71 12.20
C VAL A 96 8.92 4.02 13.45
N VAL A 97 8.03 3.06 13.28
CA VAL A 97 7.44 2.29 14.38
C VAL A 97 7.71 0.82 14.16
N LEU A 98 8.51 0.19 15.04
CA LEU A 98 8.70 -1.26 15.02
C LEU A 98 7.40 -1.94 15.49
N LEU A 99 6.98 -2.97 14.77
CA LEU A 99 5.76 -3.74 15.05
C LEU A 99 6.17 -5.10 15.64
N ASP A 100 6.29 -5.15 16.96
CA ASP A 100 6.81 -6.30 17.71
C ASP A 100 5.72 -7.16 18.36
N ALA A 101 4.52 -6.61 18.55
CA ALA A 101 3.31 -7.32 18.95
C ALA A 101 2.13 -6.82 18.12
N THR A 102 1.10 -7.66 17.92
CA THR A 102 -0.15 -7.23 17.29
C THR A 102 -0.68 -6.00 18.04
N PRO A 103 -0.66 -4.80 17.43
CA PRO A 103 -1.12 -3.60 18.11
C PRO A 103 -2.58 -3.80 18.53
N ALA A 104 -2.96 -3.24 19.67
CA ALA A 104 -4.36 -3.23 20.06
C ALA A 104 -5.17 -2.59 18.91
N ARG A 105 -6.14 -3.34 18.37
CA ARG A 105 -6.99 -2.81 17.31
C ARG A 105 -7.95 -1.79 17.93
N LEU A 106 -7.96 -0.59 17.36
CA LEU A 106 -9.01 0.37 17.66
C LEU A 106 -10.32 -0.16 17.08
N SER A 107 -11.31 -0.41 17.94
CA SER A 107 -12.65 -0.81 17.49
C SER A 107 -13.40 0.43 17.03
N VAL A 108 -13.42 0.64 15.72
CA VAL A 108 -14.14 1.72 15.05
C VAL A 108 -15.22 1.08 14.18
N GLY A 109 -16.45 1.56 14.27
CA GLY A 109 -17.55 1.09 13.42
C GLY A 109 -17.39 1.57 11.98
N ALA A 110 -17.91 0.80 11.02
CA ALA A 110 -17.85 1.16 9.60
C ALA A 110 -18.42 2.56 9.30
N GLY A 111 -19.48 2.98 10.01
CA GLY A 111 -20.10 4.30 9.87
C GLY A 111 -19.28 5.47 10.43
N GLU A 112 -18.20 5.21 11.16
CA GLU A 112 -17.30 6.23 11.71
C GLU A 112 -16.13 6.56 10.75
N ARG A 113 -16.04 5.87 9.62
CA ARG A 113 -15.03 6.14 8.59
C ARG A 113 -15.18 7.57 8.07
N ASN A 114 -14.04 8.26 7.94
CA ASN A 114 -13.94 9.67 7.55
C ASN A 114 -14.58 10.67 8.52
N LEU A 115 -15.10 10.25 9.67
CA LEU A 115 -15.57 11.17 10.70
C LEU A 115 -14.41 11.58 11.62
N PRO A 116 -14.39 12.83 12.11
CA PRO A 116 -13.48 13.24 13.16
C PRO A 116 -13.86 12.54 14.47
N LEU A 117 -12.94 11.77 15.03
CA LEU A 117 -13.06 11.10 16.32
C LEU A 117 -12.17 11.80 17.34
N THR A 118 -12.58 11.75 18.60
CA THR A 118 -11.71 12.08 19.73
C THR A 118 -11.28 10.78 20.37
N VAL A 119 -9.99 10.47 20.29
CA VAL A 119 -9.44 9.24 20.86
C VAL A 119 -8.56 9.57 22.06
N ARG A 120 -8.58 8.68 23.06
CA ARG A 120 -7.71 8.75 24.23
C ARG A 120 -6.76 7.57 24.21
N VAL A 121 -5.47 7.86 24.24
CA VAL A 121 -4.40 6.86 24.22
C VAL A 121 -3.66 6.95 25.54
N ALA A 122 -3.45 5.81 26.20
CA ALA A 122 -2.73 5.72 27.45
C ALA A 122 -1.71 4.57 27.39
N PRO A 123 -0.59 4.65 28.12
CA PRO A 123 0.36 3.55 28.22
C PRO A 123 -0.34 2.24 28.61
N ARG A 124 0.12 1.13 28.01
CA ARG A 124 -0.44 -0.20 28.29
C ARG A 124 -0.43 -0.47 29.79
N GLY A 125 -1.59 -0.86 30.33
CA GLY A 125 -1.77 -1.14 31.77
C GLY A 125 -2.21 0.08 32.61
N THR A 126 -2.45 1.24 31.99
CA THR A 126 -3.00 2.43 32.69
C THR A 126 -4.42 2.75 32.23
N PRO A 127 -5.28 3.39 33.06
CA PRO A 127 -6.63 3.76 32.66
C PRO A 127 -6.64 4.84 31.56
N ALA A 128 -7.52 4.70 30.57
CA ALA A 128 -7.70 5.69 29.50
C ALA A 128 -8.24 7.06 29.97
N GLY A 129 -8.77 7.13 31.19
CA GLY A 129 -9.16 8.38 31.87
C GLY A 129 -8.11 8.90 32.86
N GLY A 130 -6.95 8.23 32.97
CA GLY A 130 -5.90 8.60 33.91
C GLY A 130 -5.06 9.79 33.44
N PRO A 131 -4.22 10.35 34.33
CA PRO A 131 -3.39 11.53 34.03
C PRO A 131 -2.31 11.28 32.96
N LEU A 132 -2.01 10.01 32.65
CA LEU A 132 -1.07 9.60 31.61
C LEU A 132 -1.73 9.43 30.23
N ALA A 133 -3.06 9.64 30.14
CA ALA A 133 -3.77 9.55 28.88
C ALA A 133 -3.62 10.85 28.08
N THR A 134 -3.32 10.72 26.79
CA THR A 134 -3.33 11.83 25.82
C THR A 134 -4.62 11.78 25.02
N THR A 135 -5.30 12.92 24.89
CA THR A 135 -6.46 13.08 24.01
C THR A 135 -5.99 13.66 22.69
N LEU A 136 -6.38 13.06 21.57
CA LEU A 136 -6.06 13.55 20.22
C LEU A 136 -7.28 13.46 19.31
N GLY A 137 -7.34 14.37 18.33
CA GLY A 137 -8.23 14.26 17.18
C GLY A 137 -7.68 13.22 16.22
N PHE A 138 -8.55 12.32 15.76
CA PHE A 138 -8.18 11.25 14.83
C PHE A 138 -9.29 11.03 13.82
N THR A 139 -8.95 10.95 12.54
CA THR A 139 -9.92 10.56 11.50
C THR A 139 -9.53 9.20 10.97
N TRP A 140 -10.35 8.20 11.27
CA TRP A 140 -10.13 6.86 10.76
C TRP A 140 -10.49 6.79 9.27
N LYS A 141 -9.54 6.37 8.43
CA LYS A 141 -9.71 6.27 6.97
C LYS A 141 -10.08 4.88 6.48
N GLY A 142 -10.04 3.87 7.35
CA GLY A 142 -10.31 2.47 6.96
C GLY A 142 -9.28 1.91 5.98
N VAL A 143 -8.02 2.34 6.01
CA VAL A 143 -6.99 1.91 5.02
C VAL A 143 -6.84 0.39 4.94
N ALA A 144 -7.03 -0.33 6.06
CA ALA A 144 -7.01 -1.79 6.10
C ALA A 144 -8.16 -2.46 5.31
N GLU A 145 -9.22 -1.72 5.00
CA GLU A 145 -10.37 -2.18 4.20
C GLU A 145 -10.19 -1.85 2.71
N ARG A 146 -9.18 -1.05 2.35
CA ARG A 146 -8.89 -0.65 0.97
C ARG A 146 -8.49 -1.87 0.13
N PRO A 147 -9.18 -2.16 -0.99
CA PRO A 147 -8.71 -3.17 -1.93
C PRO A 147 -7.30 -2.85 -2.40
N TRP A 148 -6.47 -3.89 -2.49
CA TRP A 148 -5.13 -3.77 -3.00
C TRP A 148 -5.17 -3.49 -4.50
N ALA A 149 -4.17 -2.76 -5.00
CA ALA A 149 -4.06 -2.51 -6.43
C ALA A 149 -3.86 -3.85 -7.16
N PRO A 150 -4.61 -4.12 -8.25
CA PRO A 150 -4.41 -5.33 -9.05
C PRO A 150 -2.95 -5.54 -9.47
N ALA A 151 -2.56 -6.79 -9.64
CA ALA A 151 -1.23 -7.17 -10.08
C ALA A 151 -1.18 -7.39 -11.59
N HIS A 152 0.04 -7.37 -12.15
CA HIS A 152 0.31 -7.73 -13.54
C HIS A 152 -0.58 -7.05 -14.58
N LEU A 153 -0.92 -5.77 -14.35
CA LEU A 153 -1.66 -4.97 -15.33
C LEU A 153 -0.87 -4.92 -16.65
N ARG A 154 -1.54 -5.23 -17.74
CA ARG A 154 -1.04 -5.12 -19.11
C ARG A 154 -2.10 -4.46 -19.97
N ALA A 155 -1.65 -3.67 -20.94
CA ALA A 155 -2.48 -3.05 -21.96
C ALA A 155 -1.76 -3.22 -23.30
N GLU A 156 -2.42 -3.86 -24.26
CA GLU A 156 -1.83 -4.21 -25.56
C GLU A 156 -2.76 -3.72 -26.67
N ALA A 157 -2.21 -2.98 -27.63
CA ALA A 157 -2.95 -2.54 -28.81
C ALA A 157 -3.31 -3.75 -29.70
N ALA A 158 -4.51 -3.73 -30.26
CA ALA A 158 -5.08 -4.75 -31.12
C ALA A 158 -5.93 -4.10 -32.22
N GLU A 159 -6.38 -4.89 -33.21
CA GLU A 159 -7.20 -4.39 -34.32
C GLU A 159 -8.56 -3.81 -33.84
N ASP A 160 -9.10 -4.33 -32.74
CA ASP A 160 -10.38 -3.95 -32.13
C ASP A 160 -10.24 -2.89 -31.02
N GLY A 161 -9.04 -2.35 -30.81
CA GLY A 161 -8.76 -1.32 -29.80
C GLY A 161 -7.59 -1.70 -28.88
N VAL A 162 -7.79 -1.61 -27.57
CA VAL A 162 -6.76 -1.94 -26.56
C VAL A 162 -7.30 -3.00 -25.61
N ARG A 163 -6.60 -4.14 -25.57
CA ARG A 163 -6.91 -5.25 -24.65
C ARG A 163 -6.18 -5.01 -23.33
N ILE A 164 -6.94 -4.96 -22.25
CA ILE A 164 -6.44 -4.66 -20.92
C ILE A 164 -6.70 -5.88 -20.03
N GLY A 165 -5.70 -6.34 -19.29
CA GLY A 165 -5.81 -7.50 -18.41
C GLY A 165 -5.00 -7.35 -17.12
N TRP A 166 -5.46 -7.98 -16.04
CA TRP A 166 -4.83 -7.92 -14.72
C TRP A 166 -5.11 -9.17 -13.89
N VAL A 167 -4.40 -9.32 -12.77
CA VAL A 167 -4.60 -10.36 -11.76
C VAL A 167 -5.14 -9.73 -10.47
N VAL A 168 -6.20 -10.32 -9.92
CA VAL A 168 -6.81 -9.88 -8.67
C VAL A 168 -5.87 -10.11 -7.50
N ARG A 169 -5.82 -9.17 -6.56
CA ARG A 169 -5.11 -9.33 -5.29
C ARG A 169 -6.12 -9.32 -4.16
N ASP A 170 -6.29 -10.47 -3.51
CA ASP A 170 -7.13 -10.58 -2.33
C ASP A 170 -6.34 -10.17 -1.07
N ARG A 171 -7.00 -9.40 -0.19
CA ARG A 171 -6.43 -8.89 1.07
C ARG A 171 -6.85 -9.70 2.30
N LEU A 172 -7.89 -10.54 2.19
CA LEU A 172 -8.47 -11.32 3.29
C LEU A 172 -8.36 -12.83 3.09
N SER A 173 -8.11 -13.30 1.87
CA SER A 173 -7.89 -14.71 1.57
C SER A 173 -6.41 -15.06 1.58
N ASP A 174 -6.03 -16.05 2.40
CA ASP A 174 -4.71 -16.68 2.47
C ASP A 174 -4.73 -18.15 2.03
N GLY A 175 -5.89 -18.63 1.59
CA GLY A 175 -6.12 -20.03 1.24
C GLY A 175 -5.50 -20.39 -0.11
N TRP A 176 -4.48 -21.26 -0.07
CA TRP A 176 -3.97 -21.95 -1.26
C TRP A 176 -4.83 -23.17 -1.63
N ASP A 177 -5.57 -23.70 -0.66
CA ASP A 177 -6.44 -24.87 -0.81
C ASP A 177 -7.91 -24.45 -0.97
N GLY A 178 -8.40 -24.50 -2.21
CA GLY A 178 -9.81 -24.30 -2.56
C GLY A 178 -10.10 -23.03 -3.35
N GLU A 179 -11.30 -22.97 -3.93
CA GLU A 179 -11.83 -21.83 -4.66
C GLU A 179 -12.33 -20.79 -3.64
N ALA A 180 -11.40 -20.10 -2.98
CA ALA A 180 -11.76 -19.02 -2.07
C ALA A 180 -12.49 -17.94 -2.87
N ALA A 181 -13.76 -17.69 -2.52
CA ALA A 181 -14.51 -16.58 -3.10
C ALA A 181 -13.74 -15.28 -2.80
N PRO A 182 -13.51 -14.42 -3.80
CA PRO A 182 -12.76 -13.20 -3.59
C PRO A 182 -13.48 -12.33 -2.54
N ALA A 183 -12.70 -11.78 -1.61
CA ALA A 183 -13.22 -11.03 -0.47
C ALA A 183 -13.93 -9.73 -0.86
N ASP A 184 -13.61 -9.20 -2.03
CA ASP A 184 -14.25 -8.03 -2.64
C ASP A 184 -14.80 -8.43 -4.03
N PRO A 185 -15.89 -7.80 -4.52
CA PRO A 185 -16.47 -8.13 -5.83
C PRO A 185 -15.46 -8.03 -6.99
N LEU A 186 -15.68 -8.83 -8.04
CA LEU A 186 -14.94 -8.71 -9.31
C LEU A 186 -15.42 -7.52 -10.14
N ARG A 187 -15.40 -6.34 -9.53
CA ARG A 187 -15.78 -5.06 -10.13
C ARG A 187 -14.56 -4.15 -10.14
N PHE A 188 -14.19 -3.66 -11.31
CA PHE A 188 -13.00 -2.86 -11.52
C PHE A 188 -13.34 -1.57 -12.25
N ARG A 189 -12.62 -0.49 -11.93
CA ARG A 189 -12.63 0.75 -12.71
C ARG A 189 -11.37 0.78 -13.55
N VAL A 190 -11.56 0.91 -14.85
CA VAL A 190 -10.51 1.19 -15.82
C VAL A 190 -10.53 2.68 -16.14
N ARG A 191 -9.37 3.33 -16.06
CA ARG A 191 -9.16 4.71 -16.48
C ARG A 191 -8.13 4.76 -17.59
N VAL A 192 -8.41 5.56 -18.60
CA VAL A 192 -7.47 5.92 -19.66
C VAL A 192 -7.02 7.35 -19.38
N LEU A 193 -5.71 7.56 -19.30
CA LEU A 193 -5.11 8.85 -19.02
C LEU A 193 -4.24 9.27 -20.20
N ASP A 194 -4.41 10.51 -20.63
CA ASP A 194 -3.58 11.18 -21.64
C ASP A 194 -2.91 12.38 -20.98
N ASP A 195 -1.57 12.40 -20.98
CA ASP A 195 -0.75 13.38 -20.24
C ASP A 195 -1.22 13.60 -18.77
N GLY A 196 -1.64 12.51 -18.12
CA GLY A 196 -2.12 12.50 -16.73
C GLY A 196 -3.58 12.95 -16.55
N ALA A 197 -4.25 13.44 -17.58
CA ALA A 197 -5.68 13.76 -17.56
C ALA A 197 -6.52 12.52 -17.88
N VAL A 198 -7.55 12.22 -17.09
CA VAL A 198 -8.45 11.09 -17.35
C VAL A 198 -9.35 11.45 -18.54
N VAL A 199 -9.12 10.82 -19.70
CA VAL A 199 -9.94 10.99 -20.91
C VAL A 199 -11.10 10.02 -20.96
N ARG A 200 -10.97 8.86 -20.31
CA ARG A 200 -12.06 7.89 -20.16
C ARG A 200 -12.01 7.18 -18.81
N SER A 201 -13.19 6.86 -18.28
CA SER A 201 -13.37 5.95 -17.14
C SER A 201 -14.56 5.05 -17.38
N PHE A 202 -14.37 3.74 -17.22
CA PHE A 202 -15.42 2.74 -17.37
C PHE A 202 -15.22 1.58 -16.39
N GLU A 203 -16.23 0.74 -16.25
CA GLU A 203 -16.19 -0.39 -15.32
C GLU A 203 -16.08 -1.73 -16.06
N ALA A 204 -15.38 -2.68 -15.44
CA ALA A 204 -15.28 -4.06 -15.89
C ALA A 204 -15.76 -5.00 -14.77
N MET A 205 -16.55 -6.01 -15.14
CA MET A 205 -17.04 -7.06 -14.22
C MET A 205 -16.25 -8.37 -14.34
N ALA A 206 -15.05 -8.28 -14.93
CA ALA A 206 -14.12 -9.37 -15.17
C ALA A 206 -12.68 -8.85 -15.01
N THR A 207 -11.69 -9.75 -15.04
CA THR A 207 -10.26 -9.40 -14.92
C THR A 207 -9.62 -8.93 -16.23
N SER A 208 -10.46 -8.50 -17.17
CA SER A 208 -10.07 -7.96 -18.46
C SER A 208 -11.10 -6.96 -18.97
N ALA A 209 -10.65 -6.06 -19.83
CA ALA A 209 -11.48 -5.05 -20.49
C ALA A 209 -10.99 -4.82 -21.93
N LEU A 210 -11.92 -4.39 -22.79
CA LEU A 210 -11.61 -3.86 -24.12
C LEU A 210 -11.90 -2.36 -24.10
N TYR A 211 -10.89 -1.55 -24.37
CA TYR A 211 -11.07 -0.16 -24.74
C TYR A 211 -11.18 -0.10 -26.26
N ALA A 212 -12.43 -0.04 -26.75
CA ALA A 212 -12.76 -0.30 -28.15
C ALA A 212 -12.14 0.73 -29.11
N VAL A 213 -11.87 0.31 -30.35
CA VAL A 213 -11.21 1.16 -31.36
C VAL A 213 -11.96 2.48 -31.62
N GLU A 214 -13.29 2.47 -31.56
CA GLU A 214 -14.11 3.68 -31.73
C GLU A 214 -13.91 4.66 -30.56
N ASP A 215 -13.80 4.13 -29.35
CA ASP A 215 -13.55 4.90 -28.15
C ASP A 215 -12.12 5.47 -28.15
N VAL A 216 -11.14 4.66 -28.58
CA VAL A 216 -9.74 5.12 -28.79
C VAL A 216 -9.72 6.30 -29.77
N ALA A 217 -10.37 6.15 -30.93
CA ALA A 217 -10.38 7.21 -31.94
C ALA A 217 -11.06 8.50 -31.46
N SER A 218 -12.07 8.37 -30.60
CA SER A 218 -12.78 9.51 -30.01
C SER A 218 -11.96 10.23 -28.94
N ASP A 219 -11.35 9.50 -28.01
CA ASP A 219 -10.69 10.13 -26.85
C ASP A 219 -9.23 10.50 -27.12
N LEU A 220 -8.58 9.78 -28.05
CA LEU A 220 -7.15 9.90 -28.35
C LEU A 220 -6.93 10.24 -29.83
N PRO A 221 -7.44 11.38 -30.33
CA PRO A 221 -7.26 11.77 -31.73
C PRO A 221 -5.80 12.03 -32.10
N GLY A 222 -4.92 12.28 -31.11
CA GLY A 222 -3.47 12.43 -31.27
C GLY A 222 -2.69 11.11 -31.28
N GLY A 223 -3.36 9.97 -31.12
CA GLY A 223 -2.74 8.65 -30.99
C GLY A 223 -2.49 8.25 -29.53
N MET A 224 -1.86 7.09 -29.32
CA MET A 224 -1.69 6.46 -28.00
C MET A 224 -0.34 6.78 -27.32
N GLY A 225 0.42 7.74 -27.84
CA GLY A 225 1.73 8.09 -27.29
C GLY A 225 1.59 8.74 -25.90
N GLY A 226 2.26 8.19 -24.90
CA GLY A 226 2.22 8.71 -23.52
C GLY A 226 0.95 8.36 -22.72
N VAL A 227 0.07 7.52 -23.29
CA VAL A 227 -1.17 7.11 -22.63
C VAL A 227 -0.90 6.13 -21.50
N GLU A 228 -1.59 6.30 -20.38
CA GLU A 228 -1.55 5.37 -19.26
C GLU A 228 -2.92 4.71 -19.06
N ILE A 229 -2.88 3.42 -18.71
CA ILE A 229 -4.06 2.69 -18.26
C ILE A 229 -3.96 2.49 -16.76
N GLY A 230 -5.00 2.91 -16.03
CA GLY A 230 -5.16 2.71 -14.59
C GLY A 230 -6.27 1.73 -14.27
N VAL A 231 -6.04 0.81 -13.32
CA VAL A 231 -7.07 -0.13 -12.84
C VAL A 231 -7.13 -0.15 -11.31
N ALA A 232 -8.34 -0.05 -10.76
CA ALA A 232 -8.62 -0.17 -9.33
C ALA A 232 -9.80 -1.12 -9.08
N GLN A 233 -9.75 -1.91 -8.01
CA GLN A 233 -10.83 -2.81 -7.60
C GLN A 233 -11.83 -2.12 -6.68
N TRP A 234 -13.11 -2.50 -6.78
CA TRP A 234 -14.19 -2.04 -5.90
C TRP A 234 -14.31 -2.89 -4.64
N SER A 235 -14.69 -2.26 -3.53
CA SER A 235 -15.21 -2.91 -2.33
C SER A 235 -16.49 -2.22 -1.90
N ASP A 236 -17.46 -2.98 -1.41
CA ASP A 236 -18.71 -2.40 -0.88
C ASP A 236 -18.48 -1.66 0.45
N VAL A 237 -17.40 -1.96 1.16
CA VAL A 237 -17.05 -1.31 2.43
C VAL A 237 -16.15 -0.09 2.18
N PHE A 238 -15.17 -0.21 1.27
CA PHE A 238 -14.19 0.85 1.07
C PHE A 238 -14.53 1.80 -0.10
N GLY A 239 -15.18 1.30 -1.14
CA GLY A 239 -15.24 1.91 -2.47
C GLY A 239 -14.05 1.49 -3.34
N TRP A 240 -13.60 2.37 -4.24
CA TRP A 240 -12.44 2.12 -5.09
C TRP A 240 -11.14 2.03 -4.28
N GLY A 241 -10.40 0.95 -4.47
CA GLY A 241 -9.11 0.71 -3.85
C GLY A 241 -7.95 1.45 -4.52
N SER A 242 -6.73 1.00 -4.21
CA SER A 242 -5.53 1.53 -4.85
C SER A 242 -5.51 1.23 -6.35
N GLU A 243 -4.96 2.15 -7.12
CA GLU A 243 -4.84 2.01 -8.57
C GLU A 243 -3.45 1.53 -8.96
N VAL A 244 -3.39 0.53 -9.85
CA VAL A 244 -2.16 0.19 -10.59
C VAL A 244 -2.21 0.88 -11.95
N ARG A 245 -1.06 1.38 -12.42
CA ARG A 245 -0.94 1.99 -13.75
C ARG A 245 0.10 1.29 -14.61
N VAL A 246 -0.11 1.32 -15.91
CA VAL A 246 0.88 0.93 -16.92
C VAL A 246 0.86 1.96 -18.05
N GLN A 247 2.04 2.37 -18.51
CA GLN A 247 2.19 3.14 -19.74
C GLN A 247 1.92 2.22 -20.92
N MET A 248 1.15 2.69 -21.88
CA MET A 248 0.99 2.00 -23.15
C MET A 248 2.31 2.07 -23.93
N SER A 249 2.75 0.91 -24.42
CA SER A 249 3.92 0.78 -25.30
C SER A 249 3.53 0.86 -26.77
#